data_AF-A0A3S0CFX9-F1
#
_entry.id   AF-A0A3S0CFX9-F1
#
_cell.length_a   1.000
_cell.length_b   1.000
_cell.length_c   1.000
_cell.angle_alpha   90.00
_cell.angle_beta   90.00
_cell.angle_gamma   90.00
#
_symmetry.space_group_name_H-M   'P 1'
#
loop_
_entity.id
_entity.type
_entity.pdbx_description
1 polymer ?
#
loop_
_entity_poly.entity_id
_entity_poly.type
_entity_poly.pdbx_seq_one_letter_code
_entity_poly.pdbx_strand_id
1 'polypeptide(L)' 'MAWITLLDRDRLTLRLDEHDQSLMLEVNDGGISPTYVTLHLDRSEAGVLEDALRAYRIKIGENLEE' A
#
# COMPACT_ATOMS: atom_id res chain seq x y z
N MET A 1 -20.16 -4.18 0.67
CA MET A 1 -18.77 -3.73 0.81
C MET A 1 -18.03 -4.77 1.64
N ALA A 2 -17.23 -5.60 0.99
CA ALA A 2 -16.37 -6.58 1.65
C ALA A 2 -14.93 -6.12 1.42
N TRP A 3 -14.33 -5.53 2.45
CA TRP A 3 -12.93 -5.12 2.40
C TRP A 3 -12.04 -6.33 2.67
N ILE A 4 -11.12 -6.63 1.78
CA ILE A 4 -10.10 -7.66 1.98
C ILE A 4 -8.80 -6.99 2.43
N THR A 5 -8.28 -7.39 3.59
CA THR A 5 -6.95 -6.96 4.03
C THR A 5 -5.90 -7.72 3.24
N LEU A 6 -5.11 -6.99 2.45
CA LEU A 6 -4.00 -7.52 1.67
C LEU A 6 -2.67 -7.48 2.43
N LEU A 7 -2.49 -6.49 3.29
CA LEU A 7 -1.30 -6.31 4.12
C LEU A 7 -1.72 -5.71 5.46
N ASP A 8 -1.18 -6.24 6.54
CA ASP A 8 -1.31 -5.66 7.87
C ASP A 8 0.05 -5.71 8.59
N ARG A 9 0.60 -4.53 8.88
CA ARG A 9 1.91 -4.32 9.50
C ARG A 9 1.80 -3.14 10.46
N ASP A 10 2.67 -3.09 11.46
CA ASP A 10 2.66 -2.05 12.52
C ASP A 10 2.49 -0.61 12.01
N ARG A 11 3.03 -0.28 10.83
CA ARG A 11 2.98 1.07 10.26
C ARG A 11 2.17 1.20 8.97
N LEU A 12 1.62 0.10 8.46
CA LEU A 12 0.99 0.07 7.14
C LEU A 12 -0.07 -1.02 7.03
N THR A 13 -1.30 -0.62 6.70
CA THR A 13 -2.39 -1.54 6.38
C THR A 13 -2.91 -1.25 4.97
N LEU A 14 -3.12 -2.30 4.19
CA LEU A 14 -3.64 -2.24 2.81
C LEU A 14 -4.94 -3.02 2.74
N ARG A 15 -6.02 -2.40 2.25
CA ARG A 15 -7.31 -3.05 2.04
C ARG A 15 -7.82 -2.84 0.63
N LEU A 16 -8.44 -3.86 0.05
CA LEU A 16 -9.07 -3.84 -1.26
C LEU A 16 -10.58 -3.95 -1.11
N ASP A 17 -11.33 -3.08 -1.79
CA ASP A 17 -12.74 -3.30 -2.08
C ASP A 17 -12.87 -4.06 -3.40
N GLU A 18 -13.29 -5.33 -3.33
CA GLU A 18 -13.46 -6.17 -4.52
C GLU A 18 -14.61 -5.71 -5.43
N HIS A 19 -15.57 -4.95 -4.90
CA HIS A 19 -16.71 -4.46 -5.67
C HIS A 19 -16.36 -3.21 -6.48
N ASP A 20 -15.69 -2.25 -5.85
CA ASP A 20 -15.38 -0.95 -6.45
C ASP A 20 -13.92 -0.86 -6.95
N GLN A 21 -13.18 -1.98 -6.95
CA GLN A 21 -11.77 -2.06 -7.34
C GLN A 21 -10.91 -0.96 -6.70
N SER A 22 -11.20 -0.64 -5.43
CA SER A 22 -10.59 0.49 -4.75
C SER A 22 -9.60 0.01 -3.71
N LEU A 23 -8.41 0.63 -3.68
CA LEU A 23 -7.33 0.27 -2.78
C LEU A 23 -7.21 1.34 -1.69
N MET A 24 -7.34 0.95 -0.43
CA MET A 24 -7.13 1.83 0.71
C MET A 24 -5.76 1.53 1.32
N LEU A 25 -4.94 2.58 1.43
CA LEU A 25 -3.67 2.57 2.14
C LEU A 25 -3.82 3.36 3.44
N GLU A 26 -3.62 2.68 4.57
CA GLU A 26 -3.54 3.28 5.89
C GLU A 26 -2.07 3.29 6.32
N VAL A 27 -1.53 4.49 6.51
CA VAL A 27 -0.17 4.69 7.03
C VAL A 27 -0.28 5.11 8.49
N ASN A 28 0.26 4.28 9.37
CA ASN A 28 0.38 4.58 10.78
C ASN A 28 1.83 5.01 11.08
N ASP A 29 2.04 6.32 11.20
CA ASP A 29 3.35 6.89 11.47
C ASP A 29 3.68 6.98 12.97
N GLY A 30 2.76 6.56 13.85
CA GLY A 30 2.86 6.71 15.31
C GLY A 30 2.27 8.03 15.84
N GLY A 31 1.65 8.83 14.98
CA GLY A 31 0.94 10.06 15.34
C GLY A 31 -0.43 9.81 16.00
N ILE A 32 -1.10 10.91 16.38
CA ILE A 32 -2.40 10.89 17.08
C ILE A 32 -3.53 10.35 16.20
N SER A 33 -3.39 10.44 14.87
CA SER A 33 -4.34 9.91 13.90
C SER A 33 -3.58 9.24 12.75
N PRO A 34 -3.95 8.03 12.31
CA PRO A 34 -3.40 7.45 11.10
C PRO A 34 -3.72 8.33 9.89
N THR A 35 -2.82 8.34 8.91
CA THR A 35 -3.06 9.01 7.63
C THR A 35 -3.63 7.98 6.67
N TYR A 36 -4.83 8.25 6.18
CA TYR A 36 -5.53 7.39 5.22
C TYR A 36 -5.45 8.01 3.82
N VAL A 37 -5.05 7.21 2.85
CA VAL A 37 -5.13 7.54 1.44
C VAL A 37 -5.93 6.45 0.75
N THR A 38 -7.10 6.81 0.23
CA THR A 38 -7.87 5.93 -0.65
C THR A 38 -7.48 6.23 -2.08
N LEU A 39 -7.03 5.19 -2.79
CA LEU A 39 -6.70 5.23 -4.20
C LEU A 39 -7.74 4.43 -4.97
N HIS A 40 -8.42 5.06 -5.91
CA HIS A 40 -9.20 4.34 -6.91
C HIS A 40 -8.24 3.98 -8.03
N LEU A 41 -7.93 2.69 -8.16
CA LEU A 41 -6.97 2.18 -9.13
C LEU A 41 -7.63 1.04 -9.89
N ASP A 42 -7.62 1.10 -11.21
CA ASP A 42 -7.95 -0.09 -11.98
C ASP A 42 -6.84 -1.16 -11.86
N ARG A 43 -7.09 -2.34 -12.41
CA ARG A 43 -6.15 -3.47 -12.34
C ARG A 43 -4.79 -3.16 -12.98
N SER A 44 -4.75 -2.33 -14.01
CA SER A 44 -3.51 -1.96 -14.70
C SER A 44 -2.69 -0.97 -13.86
N GLU A 45 -3.36 0.02 -13.26
CA GLU A 45 -2.74 1.02 -12.40
C GLU A 45 -2.22 0.39 -11.09
N ALA A 46 -2.96 -0.58 -10.54
CA ALA A 46 -2.52 -1.36 -9.39
C ALA A 46 -1.22 -2.15 -9.68
N GLY A 47 -1.07 -2.68 -10.90
CA GLY A 47 0.16 -3.34 -11.33
C GLY A 47 1.36 -2.38 -11.37
N VAL A 48 1.17 -1.17 -11.90
CA VAL A 48 2.21 -0.13 -11.93
C VAL A 48 2.66 0.26 -10.51
N LEU A 49 1.70 0.39 -9.59
CA LEU A 49 2.01 0.69 -8.19
C LEU A 49 2.81 -0.43 -7.52
N GLU A 50 2.44 -1.69 -7.78
CA GLU A 50 3.18 -2.85 -7.27
C GLU A 50 4.64 -2.85 -7.75
N ASP A 51 4.84 -2.62 -9.06
CA ASP A 51 6.17 -2.57 -9.66
C ASP A 51 7.02 -1.44 -9.07
N ALA A 52 6.45 -0.25 -8.89
CA ALA A 52 7.12 0.88 -8.26
C ALA A 52 7.55 0.58 -6.82
N LEU A 53 6.69 -0.07 -6.03
CA LEU A 53 7.01 -0.48 -4.65
C LEU A 53 8.11 -1.55 -4.61
N ARG A 54 8.09 -2.52 -5.54
CA ARG A 54 9.15 -3.53 -5.67
C ARG A 54 10.49 -2.88 -5.99
N ALA A 55 10.52 -1.95 -6.94
CA ALA A 55 11.72 -1.20 -7.29
C ALA A 55 12.27 -0.37 -6.12
N TYR A 56 11.40 0.28 -5.34
CA TYR A 56 11.81 1.02 -4.14
C TYR A 56 12.49 0.10 -3.11
N ARG A 57 11.91 -1.07 -2.84
CA ARG A 57 12.48 -2.03 -1.88
C ARG A 57 13.87 -2.51 -2.30
N ILE A 58 14.09 -2.76 -3.60
CA ILE A 58 15.40 -3.18 -4.13
C ILE A 58 16.43 -2.08 -3.90
N LYS A 59 16.11 -0.83 -4.29
CA LYS A 59 17.03 0.31 -4.11
C LYS A 59 17.40 0.57 -2.65
N ILE A 60 16.47 0.42 -1.72
CA ILE A 60 16.77 0.59 -0.29
C ILE A 60 17.63 -0.57 0.24
N GLY A 61 17.40 -1.80 -0.24
CA GLY A 61 18.24 -2.95 0.09
C GLY A 61 19.69 -2.78 -0.39
N GLU A 62 19.89 -2.24 -1.59
CA GLU A 62 21.21 -1.91 -2.14
C GLU A 62 21.93 -0.82 -1.33
N ASN A 63 21.19 0.16 -0.80
CA ASN A 63 21.76 1.25 0.03
C ASN A 63 22.07 0.84 1.49
N LEU A 64 21.74 -0.39 1.92
CA LEU A 64 22.03 -0.88 3.28
C LEU A 64 23.28 -1.77 3.32
N GLU A 65 23.89 -2.08 2.18
CA GLU A 65 25.10 -2.90 2.06
C GLU A 65 26.39 -2.08 1.78
N GLU A 66 26.33 -0.73 1.78
CA GLU A 66 27.47 0.21 1.77
C GLU A 66 27.75 0.82 3.14
#